data_AF-A0A6G3WM79-F1
#
_entry.id   AF-A0A6G3WM79-F1
#
_cell.length_a   1.000
_cell.length_b   1.000
_cell.length_c   1.000
_cell.angle_alpha   90.00
_cell.angle_beta   90.00
_cell.angle_gamma   90.00
#
_symmetry.space_group_name_H-M   'P 1'
#
loop_
_entity.id
_entity.type
_entity.pdbx_description
1 polymer ?
#
loop_
_entity_poly.entity_id
_entity_poly.type
_entity_poly.pdbx_seq_one_letter_code
_entity_poly.pdbx_strand_id
1 'polypeptide(L)'
;NMGGLESLAAETAVLFVPALGFLLWLAATGESTFTAGGAGHGFLLAATGIVTAVPLICFGAAAVRVPLSTLGLLQYLAPVFQFGLGVLYFNESMPPERWAGFALVWLALSLLTWDALRTARRNRALALKLLATAA
;
A
#
# COMPACT_ATOMS: atom_id res chain seq x y z
N ASN A 1 -5.61 -11.82 -20.68
CA ASN A 1 -6.01 -10.72 -19.77
C ASN A 1 -6.39 -11.37 -18.44
N MET A 2 -5.42 -11.65 -17.59
CA MET A 2 -5.70 -12.27 -16.28
C MET A 2 -6.35 -11.22 -15.38
N GLY A 3 -7.42 -11.58 -14.69
CA GLY A 3 -8.05 -10.67 -13.73
C GLY A 3 -7.08 -10.33 -12.60
N GLY A 4 -7.21 -9.16 -11.98
CA GLY A 4 -6.32 -8.75 -10.88
C GLY A 4 -6.24 -9.76 -9.72
N LEU A 5 -7.33 -10.50 -9.48
CA LEU A 5 -7.37 -11.61 -8.52
C LEU A 5 -6.56 -12.83 -8.98
N GLU A 6 -6.61 -13.18 -10.27
CA GLU A 6 -5.87 -14.30 -10.84
C GLU A 6 -4.36 -14.02 -10.84
N SER A 7 -3.97 -12.78 -11.16
CA SER A 7 -2.56 -12.34 -11.09
C SER A 7 -2.02 -12.45 -9.67
N LEU A 8 -2.76 -11.92 -8.69
CA LEU A 8 -2.34 -11.97 -7.28
C LEU A 8 -2.27 -13.40 -6.76
N ALA A 9 -3.23 -14.25 -7.11
CA ALA A 9 -3.22 -15.66 -6.73
C ALA A 9 -2.04 -16.41 -7.36
N ALA A 10 -1.72 -16.14 -8.63
CA ALA A 10 -0.59 -16.74 -9.32
C ALA A 10 0.75 -16.35 -8.67
N GLU A 11 0.96 -15.05 -8.41
CA GLU A 11 2.16 -14.56 -7.71
C GLU A 11 2.28 -15.16 -6.31
N THR A 12 1.18 -15.23 -5.57
CA THR A 12 1.15 -15.82 -4.22
C THR A 12 1.49 -17.31 -4.27
N ALA A 13 0.97 -18.06 -5.25
CA ALA A 13 1.27 -19.49 -5.41
C ALA A 13 2.75 -19.73 -5.75
N VAL A 14 3.35 -18.86 -6.58
CA VAL A 14 4.79 -18.93 -6.89
C VAL A 14 5.64 -18.64 -5.66
N LEU A 15 5.29 -17.61 -4.88
CA LEU A 15 6.00 -17.24 -3.65
C LEU A 15 5.77 -18.22 -2.49
N PHE A 16 4.67 -18.97 -2.51
CA PHE A 16 4.34 -19.96 -1.48
C PHE A 16 5.41 -21.05 -1.38
N VAL A 17 5.98 -21.50 -2.51
CA VAL A 17 6.98 -22.57 -2.54
C VAL A 17 8.26 -22.20 -1.77
N PRO A 18 8.97 -21.08 -2.08
CA PRO A 18 10.15 -20.68 -1.31
C PRO A 18 9.79 -20.30 0.13
N ALA A 19 8.62 -19.69 0.37
CA ALA A 19 8.17 -19.36 1.73
C ALA A 19 7.97 -20.61 2.60
N LEU A 20 7.33 -21.65 2.05
CA LEU A 20 7.16 -22.93 2.74
C LEU A 20 8.51 -23.60 3.02
N GLY A 21 9.42 -23.58 2.05
CA GLY A 21 10.77 -24.11 2.24
C GLY A 21 11.52 -23.41 3.37
N PHE A 22 11.43 -22.07 3.44
CA PHE A 22 12.02 -21.28 4.52
C PHE A 22 11.38 -21.60 5.89
N LEU A 23 10.06 -21.72 5.96
CA LEU A 23 9.36 -22.08 7.20
C LEU A 23 9.73 -23.47 7.71
N LEU A 24 9.86 -24.45 6.81
CA LEU A 24 10.31 -25.81 7.17
C LEU A 24 11.76 -25.81 7.65
N TRP A 25 12.63 -25.01 7.03
CA TRP A 25 14.01 -24.84 7.49
C TRP A 25 14.07 -24.21 8.88
N LEU A 26 13.29 -23.15 9.13
CA LEU A 26 13.18 -22.49 10.43
C LEU A 26 12.62 -23.43 11.51
N ALA A 27 11.68 -24.30 11.15
CA ALA A 27 11.15 -25.31 12.05
C ALA A 27 12.21 -26.40 12.37
N ALA A 28 13.02 -26.79 11.38
CA ALA A 28 14.07 -27.78 11.55
C ALA A 28 15.24 -27.26 12.40
N THR A 29 15.56 -25.96 12.34
CA THR A 29 16.59 -25.32 13.19
C THR A 29 16.09 -24.93 14.58
N GLY A 30 14.79 -25.08 14.85
CA GLY A 30 14.17 -24.70 16.12
C GLY A 30 13.99 -23.18 16.31
N GLU A 31 14.24 -22.38 15.27
CA GLU A 31 14.04 -20.93 15.30
C GLU A 31 12.62 -20.49 14.91
N SER A 32 11.71 -21.45 14.65
CA SER A 32 10.34 -21.13 14.27
C SER A 32 9.53 -20.51 15.42
N THR A 33 9.32 -19.20 15.35
CA THR A 33 8.44 -18.49 16.30
C THR A 33 6.97 -18.91 16.17
N PHE A 34 6.58 -19.46 15.01
CA PHE A 34 5.22 -19.93 14.71
C PHE A 34 4.74 -21.02 15.68
N THR A 35 5.64 -21.91 16.10
CA THR A 35 5.35 -22.98 17.07
C THR A 35 5.84 -22.64 18.48
N ALA A 36 6.88 -21.80 18.60
CA ALA A 36 7.48 -21.44 19.88
C ALA A 36 6.66 -20.41 20.69
N GLY A 37 5.94 -19.50 20.04
CA GLY A 37 5.17 -18.42 20.69
C GLY A 37 3.77 -18.82 21.22
N GLY A 38 3.40 -20.11 21.12
CA GLY A 38 2.07 -20.61 21.48
C GLY A 38 1.01 -20.40 20.38
N ALA A 39 -0.15 -21.06 20.55
CA ALA A 39 -1.20 -21.09 19.52
C ALA A 39 -1.76 -19.70 19.14
N GLY A 40 -1.78 -18.75 20.09
CA GLY A 40 -2.21 -17.38 19.83
C GLY A 40 -1.26 -16.61 18.90
N HIS A 41 0.05 -16.80 19.04
CA HIS A 41 1.04 -16.16 18.18
C HIS A 41 0.98 -16.72 16.75
N GLY A 42 0.87 -18.05 16.61
CA GLY A 42 0.66 -18.68 15.30
C GLY A 42 -0.61 -18.19 14.61
N PHE A 43 -1.71 -18.00 15.36
CA PHE A 43 -2.92 -17.40 14.82
C PHE A 43 -2.72 -15.95 14.34
N LEU A 44 -2.05 -15.11 15.14
CA LEU A 44 -1.74 -13.73 14.74
C LEU A 44 -0.89 -13.69 13.47
N LEU A 45 0.12 -14.55 13.36
CA LEU A 45 0.95 -14.69 12.16
C LEU A 45 0.12 -15.10 10.95
N ALA A 46 -0.76 -16.10 11.07
CA ALA A 46 -1.65 -16.50 9.99
C ALA A 46 -2.63 -15.37 9.61
N ALA A 47 -3.14 -14.63 10.59
CA ALA A 47 -4.05 -13.50 10.38
C ALA A 47 -3.39 -12.35 9.61
N THR A 48 -2.07 -12.15 9.72
CA THR A 48 -1.37 -11.13 8.91
C THR A 48 -1.54 -11.34 7.41
N GLY A 49 -1.63 -12.60 6.97
CA GLY A 49 -1.91 -12.95 5.58
C GLY A 49 -3.28 -12.46 5.13
N ILE A 50 -4.32 -12.68 5.94
CA ILE A 50 -5.69 -12.21 5.64
C ILE A 50 -5.76 -10.68 5.63
N VAL A 51 -5.17 -10.04 6.65
CA VAL A 51 -5.14 -8.58 6.79
C VAL A 51 -4.42 -7.92 5.60
N THR A 52 -3.46 -8.61 4.99
CA THR A 52 -2.73 -8.11 3.81
C THR A 52 -3.43 -8.44 2.49
N ALA A 53 -3.96 -9.65 2.34
CA ALA A 53 -4.61 -10.11 1.12
C ALA A 53 -5.89 -9.33 0.80
N VAL A 54 -6.70 -9.00 1.81
CA VAL A 54 -7.98 -8.31 1.61
C VAL A 54 -7.78 -6.92 0.95
N PRO A 55 -6.93 -6.02 1.50
CA PRO A 55 -6.62 -4.75 0.85
C PRO A 55 -6.02 -4.91 -0.55
N LEU A 56 -5.15 -5.89 -0.77
CA LEU A 56 -4.52 -6.12 -2.09
C LEU A 56 -5.53 -6.55 -3.15
N ILE A 57 -6.48 -7.43 -2.80
CA ILE A 57 -7.55 -7.85 -3.71
C ILE A 57 -8.46 -6.65 -4.03
N CYS A 58 -8.85 -5.88 -3.01
CA CYS A 58 -9.63 -4.66 -3.20
C CYS A 58 -8.89 -3.64 -4.09
N PHE A 59 -7.58 -3.47 -3.88
CA PHE A 59 -6.73 -2.61 -4.69
C PHE A 59 -6.63 -3.10 -6.13
N GLY A 60 -6.38 -4.39 -6.36
CA GLY A 60 -6.33 -4.97 -7.71
C GLY A 60 -7.65 -4.79 -8.47
N ALA A 61 -8.78 -4.91 -7.78
CA ALA A 61 -10.10 -4.64 -8.38
C ALA A 61 -10.32 -3.15 -8.70
N ALA A 62 -9.85 -2.25 -7.83
CA ALA A 62 -9.95 -0.81 -8.05
C ALA A 62 -8.97 -0.30 -9.12
N ALA A 63 -7.79 -0.90 -9.23
CA ALA A 63 -6.74 -0.47 -10.14
C ALA A 63 -7.14 -0.54 -11.62
N VAL A 64 -8.01 -1.50 -11.97
CA VAL A 64 -8.55 -1.65 -13.33
C VAL A 64 -9.64 -0.61 -13.65
N ARG A 65 -10.23 0.03 -12.63
CA ARG A 65 -11.39 0.93 -12.76
C ARG A 65 -11.08 2.42 -12.51
N VAL A 66 -9.96 2.70 -11.87
CA VAL A 66 -9.59 4.05 -11.41
C VAL A 66 -8.41 4.55 -12.24
N PRO A 67 -8.43 5.82 -12.72
CA PRO A 67 -7.29 6.41 -13.42
C PRO A 67 -6.00 6.31 -12.59
N LEU A 68 -4.88 6.00 -13.26
CA LEU A 68 -3.57 5.82 -12.62
C LEU A 68 -3.14 7.04 -11.79
N SER A 69 -3.53 8.24 -12.20
CA SER A 69 -3.30 9.49 -11.46
C SER A 69 -4.00 9.52 -10.11
N THR A 70 -5.24 9.02 -10.02
CA THR A 70 -6.00 8.94 -8.76
C THR A 70 -5.44 7.84 -7.86
N LEU A 71 -5.01 6.71 -8.42
CA LEU A 71 -4.32 5.66 -7.65
C LEU A 71 -3.02 6.19 -7.04
N GLY A 72 -2.23 6.95 -7.78
CA GLY A 72 -1.02 7.60 -7.28
C GLY A 72 -1.31 8.57 -6.12
N LEU A 73 -2.39 9.35 -6.22
CA LEU A 73 -2.81 10.25 -5.14
C LEU A 73 -3.25 9.47 -3.88
N LEU A 74 -3.99 8.38 -4.03
CA LEU A 74 -4.40 7.52 -2.91
C LEU A 74 -3.21 6.89 -2.20
N GLN A 75 -2.12 6.60 -2.91
CA GLN A 75 -0.89 6.08 -2.30
C GLN A 75 -0.22 7.09 -1.36
N TYR A 76 -0.55 8.39 -1.40
CA TYR A 76 -0.07 9.35 -0.41
C TYR A 76 -0.67 9.16 0.98
N LEU A 77 -1.76 8.41 1.11
CA LEU A 77 -2.31 8.05 2.41
C LEU A 77 -1.40 7.08 3.17
N ALA A 78 -0.68 6.20 2.47
CA ALA A 78 0.22 5.23 3.10
C ALA A 78 1.31 5.90 3.95
N PRO A 79 2.14 6.83 3.43
CA PRO A 79 3.15 7.51 4.24
C PRO A 79 2.53 8.37 5.35
N VAL A 80 1.32 8.92 5.15
CA VAL A 80 0.60 9.68 6.20
C VAL A 80 0.19 8.76 7.36
N PHE A 81 -0.39 7.59 7.07
CA PHE A 81 -0.76 6.62 8.10
C PHE A 81 0.45 6.00 8.78
N GLN A 82 1.50 5.65 8.01
CA GLN A 82 2.76 5.12 8.57
C GLN A 82 3.38 6.12 9.55
N PHE A 83 3.42 7.41 9.19
CA PHE A 83 3.90 8.44 10.08
C PHE A 83 2.99 8.65 11.29
N GLY A 84 1.67 8.73 11.07
CA GLY A 84 0.70 8.91 12.15
C GLY A 84 0.79 7.79 13.18
N LEU A 85 0.90 6.53 12.74
CA LEU A 85 1.13 5.39 13.62
C LEU A 85 2.49 5.46 14.31
N GLY A 86 3.56 5.79 13.59
CA GLY A 86 4.92 5.92 14.14
C GLY A 86 5.02 6.94 15.28
N VAL A 87 4.41 8.11 15.11
CA VAL A 87 4.47 9.20 16.10
C VAL A 87 3.41 9.04 17.19
N LEU A 88 2.14 8.79 16.83
CA LEU A 88 1.02 8.82 17.79
C LEU A 88 0.85 7.51 18.55
N TYR A 89 1.13 6.36 17.92
CA TYR A 89 0.92 5.05 18.53
C TYR A 89 2.23 4.44 19.04
N PHE A 90 3.24 4.36 18.18
CA PHE A 90 4.54 3.77 18.53
C PHE A 90 5.44 4.71 19.34
N ASN A 91 5.09 6.00 19.45
CA ASN A 91 5.84 7.03 20.19
C ASN A 91 7.35 7.02 19.84
N GLU A 92 7.69 6.80 18.57
CA GLU A 92 9.10 6.77 18.17
C GLU A 92 9.79 8.12 18.45
N SER A 93 10.96 8.05 19.07
CA SER A 93 11.83 9.22 19.24
C SER A 93 12.21 9.77 17.87
N MET A 94 11.75 10.98 17.56
CA MET A 94 12.05 11.65 16.30
C MET A 94 13.17 12.68 16.51
N PRO A 95 14.43 12.31 16.24
CA PRO A 95 15.52 13.27 16.25
C PRO A 95 15.38 14.26 15.07
N PRO A 96 16.09 15.40 15.11
CA PRO A 96 15.88 16.51 14.17
C PRO A 96 16.04 16.12 12.69
N GLU A 97 16.87 15.12 12.39
CA GLU A 97 17.12 14.64 11.04
C GLU A 97 15.89 13.96 10.44
N ARG A 98 15.14 13.20 11.25
CA ARG A 98 13.88 12.56 10.80
C ARG A 98 12.80 13.61 10.53
N TRP A 99 12.75 14.67 11.35
CA TRP A 99 11.87 15.81 11.12
C TRP A 99 12.17 16.55 9.81
N ALA A 100 13.46 16.75 9.50
CA ALA A 100 13.86 17.38 8.25
C ALA A 100 13.48 16.53 7.03
N GLY A 101 13.73 15.21 7.09
CA GLY A 101 13.30 14.28 6.04
C GLY A 101 11.79 14.29 5.86
N PHE A 102 11.04 14.32 6.96
CA PHE A 102 9.59 14.39 6.93
C PHE A 102 9.07 15.68 6.30
N ALA A 103 9.61 16.83 6.68
CA ALA A 103 9.24 18.12 6.11
C ALA A 103 9.49 18.15 4.59
N LEU A 104 10.59 17.56 4.12
CA LEU A 104 10.92 17.47 2.71
C LEU A 104 9.92 16.58 1.95
N VAL A 105 9.58 15.40 2.50
CA VAL A 105 8.55 14.52 1.93
C VAL A 105 7.20 15.23 1.88
N TRP A 106 6.80 15.94 2.94
CA TRP A 106 5.54 16.67 2.97
C TRP A 106 5.50 17.84 1.99
N LEU A 107 6.61 18.52 1.79
CA LEU A 107 6.72 19.59 0.80
C LEU A 107 6.56 19.01 -0.62
N ALA A 108 7.21 17.89 -0.91
CA ALA A 108 7.06 17.18 -2.19
C ALA A 108 5.62 16.69 -2.40
N LEU A 109 5.00 16.07 -1.39
CA LEU A 109 3.62 15.60 -1.44
C LEU A 109 2.64 16.76 -1.65
N SER A 110 2.85 17.89 -0.97
CA SER A 110 2.01 19.08 -1.10
C SER A 110 2.08 19.68 -2.50
N LEU A 111 3.30 19.81 -3.05
CA LEU A 111 3.52 20.30 -4.42
C LEU A 111 2.89 19.37 -5.46
N LEU A 112 3.09 18.07 -5.31
CA LEU A 112 2.58 17.07 -6.24
C LEU A 112 1.05 16.97 -6.19
N THR A 113 0.46 17.06 -5.00
CA THR A 113 -0.99 17.13 -4.80
C THR A 113 -1.56 18.40 -5.44
N TRP A 114 -0.89 19.54 -5.27
CA TRP A 114 -1.29 20.81 -5.88
C TRP A 114 -1.29 20.73 -7.41
N ASP A 115 -0.22 20.19 -8.00
CA ASP A 115 -0.11 20.04 -9.45
C ASP A 115 -1.14 19.05 -10.02
N ALA A 116 -1.35 17.92 -9.33
CA ALA A 116 -2.37 16.94 -9.70
C ALA A 116 -3.78 17.54 -9.68
N LEU A 117 -4.15 18.29 -8.63
CA LEU A 117 -5.44 18.96 -8.51
C LEU A 117 -5.62 20.07 -9.57
N ARG A 118 -4.57 20.85 -9.84
CA ARG A 118 -4.59 21.91 -10.86
C ARG A 118 -4.79 21.31 -12.25
N THR A 119 -4.06 20.25 -12.57
CA THR A 119 -4.15 19.53 -13.85
C THR A 119 -5.53 18.91 -14.05
N ALA A 120 -6.07 18.25 -13.00
CA ALA A 120 -7.42 17.68 -13.04
C ALA A 120 -8.50 18.76 -13.30
N ARG A 121 -8.42 19.91 -12.62
CA ARG A 121 -9.35 21.04 -12.83
C ARG A 121 -9.25 21.61 -14.24
N ARG A 122 -8.05 21.79 -14.78
CA ARG A 122 -7.82 22.30 -16.14
C ARG A 122 -8.40 21.37 -17.20
N ASN A 123 -8.17 20.06 -17.07
CA ASN A 123 -8.68 19.06 -18.01
C ASN A 123 -10.21 19.02 -18.02
N ARG A 124 -10.85 19.14 -16.84
CA ARG A 124 -12.33 19.20 -16.74
C ARG A 124 -12.90 20.45 -17.40
N ALA A 125 -12.28 21.61 -17.19
CA ALA A 125 -12.71 22.86 -17.82
C ALA A 125 -12.58 22.82 -19.36
N LEU A 126 -11.52 22.20 -19.88
CA LEU A 126 -11.34 22.00 -21.33
C LEU A 126 -12.40 21.05 -21.91
N ALA A 127 -12.69 19.93 -21.23
CA ALA A 127 -13.72 19.00 -21.68
C ALA A 127 -15.11 19.67 -21.80
N LEU A 128 -15.49 20.51 -20.82
CA LEU A 128 -16.75 21.25 -20.85
C LEU A 128 -16.81 22.26 -22.01
N LYS A 129 -15.69 22.94 -22.32
CA LYS A 129 -15.62 23.87 -23.46
C LYS A 129 -15.80 23.15 -24.79
N LEU A 130 -15.17 21.98 -24.97
CA LEU A 130 -15.28 21.20 -26.20
C LEU A 130 -16.71 20.67 -26.44
N LEU A 131 -17.39 20.24 -25.37
CA LEU A 131 -18.81 19.85 -25.44
C LEU A 131 -19.71 21.02 -25.81
N ALA A 132 -19.44 22.23 -25.31
CA ALA A 132 -20.22 23.42 -25.62
C ALA A 132 -19.99 23.94 -27.06
N THR A 133 -18.81 23.71 -27.65
CA THR A 133 -18.54 24.07 -29.06
C THR A 133 -19.03 23.04 -30.07
N ALA A 134 -19.31 21.81 -29.63
CA ALA A 134 -19.79 20.73 -30.49
C ALA A 134 -21.32 20.62 -30.55
N ALA A 135 -22.03 21.39 -29.72
CA ALA A 135 -23.49 21.53 -29.69
C ALA A 135 -23.92 22.79 -30.46
#